data_AF-A0A3A8LKD7-F1
#
_entry.id   AF-A0A3A8LKD7-F1
#
_cell.length_a   1.000
_cell.length_b   1.000
_cell.length_c   1.000
_cell.angle_alpha   90.00
_cell.angle_beta   90.00
_cell.angle_gamma   90.00
#
_symmetry.space_group_name_H-M   'P 1'
#
loop_
_entity.id
_entity.type
_entity.pdbx_description
1 polymer ?
#
loop_
_entity_poly.entity_id
_entity_poly.type
_entity_poly.pdbx_seq_one_letter_code
_entity_poly.pdbx_strand_id
1 'polypeptide(L)'
;MLDLATLTTDTLLSARLTDVVETLVARDRATFRSRLASLDMRFTDARVEALREAHGVLPPGEFREWEALRQALQGNEEPESHWCSEDRSLRLDIPLHVPDDPQALAELLPSYSAGLIAGLFLLSEDASGDRILLSLLPGPGDTLIIFPFIHERSTLHPARTLKRFLLTEWLSEDEPDPDEAPGQVGESRYEELLDVAREHDERLPAFTPGSPESLIAADSERLYQRSHWLTGILWGRPGPRLTEQLARAPGAADWKLERPWLSRQPLLANYWVLAHYFLGNEDACRTVITAAHQSPAALTRGIARLVEGWLNAPGQARLAKLDATTLANLRRVVRGSARADQQISN
;
A
#
# COMPACT_ATOMS: atom_id res chain seq x y z
N MET A 1 3.66 -28.37 -6.38
CA MET A 1 4.93 -28.01 -7.02
C MET A 1 4.63 -27.55 -8.43
N LEU A 2 5.04 -26.35 -8.76
CA LEU A 2 4.85 -25.76 -10.08
C LEU A 2 5.98 -26.23 -11.01
N ASP A 3 5.63 -26.79 -12.17
CA ASP A 3 6.59 -27.12 -13.23
C ASP A 3 6.61 -25.99 -14.26
N LEU A 4 7.72 -25.24 -14.33
CA LEU A 4 7.84 -24.10 -15.23
C LEU A 4 7.93 -24.51 -16.71
N ALA A 5 8.30 -25.75 -17.04
CA ALA A 5 8.35 -26.22 -18.41
C ALA A 5 6.94 -26.45 -18.99
N THR A 6 5.98 -26.78 -18.13
CA THR A 6 4.58 -27.07 -18.51
C THR A 6 3.57 -26.09 -17.92
N LEU A 7 4.04 -25.00 -17.29
CA LEU A 7 3.21 -23.97 -16.70
C LEU A 7 2.27 -23.38 -17.76
N THR A 8 0.99 -23.28 -17.39
CA THR A 8 -0.09 -22.67 -18.16
C THR A 8 -0.87 -21.73 -17.26
N THR A 9 -1.72 -20.90 -17.85
CA THR A 9 -2.59 -19.98 -17.11
C THR A 9 -3.51 -20.71 -16.13
N ASP A 10 -4.08 -21.86 -16.52
CA ASP A 10 -4.96 -22.66 -15.65
C ASP A 10 -4.22 -23.27 -14.46
N THR A 11 -2.99 -23.76 -14.68
CA THR A 11 -2.19 -24.32 -13.58
C THR A 11 -1.71 -23.22 -12.63
N LEU A 12 -1.40 -22.02 -13.14
CA LEU A 12 -1.05 -20.87 -12.30
C LEU A 12 -2.25 -20.33 -11.49
N LEU A 13 -3.45 -20.30 -12.08
CA LEU A 13 -4.70 -19.93 -11.39
C LEU A 13 -5.00 -20.87 -10.22
N SER A 14 -4.71 -22.16 -10.39
CA SER A 14 -4.96 -23.19 -9.38
C SER A 14 -3.83 -23.33 -8.36
N ALA A 15 -2.61 -22.87 -8.68
CA ALA A 15 -1.45 -22.94 -7.81
C ALA A 15 -1.61 -22.04 -6.59
N ARG A 16 -0.97 -22.41 -5.47
CA ARG A 16 -0.86 -21.52 -4.30
C ARG A 16 0.35 -20.61 -4.44
N LEU A 17 0.39 -19.52 -3.68
CA LEU A 17 1.57 -18.66 -3.62
C LEU A 17 2.81 -19.44 -3.14
N THR A 18 2.60 -20.41 -2.25
CA THR A 18 3.62 -21.35 -1.77
C THR A 18 4.26 -22.12 -2.92
N ASP A 19 3.49 -22.59 -3.90
CA ASP A 19 4.03 -23.32 -5.05
C ASP A 19 4.96 -22.43 -5.89
N VAL A 20 4.59 -21.16 -6.07
CA VAL A 20 5.39 -20.17 -6.82
C VAL A 20 6.68 -19.85 -6.08
N VAL A 21 6.60 -19.54 -4.79
CA VAL A 21 7.76 -19.20 -3.94
C VAL A 21 8.71 -20.39 -3.81
N GLU A 22 8.19 -21.60 -3.60
CA GLU A 22 9.04 -22.79 -3.50
C GLU A 22 9.77 -23.10 -4.81
N THR A 23 9.09 -22.91 -5.95
CA THR A 23 9.69 -23.18 -7.27
C THR A 23 10.75 -22.13 -7.63
N LEU A 24 10.47 -20.84 -7.43
CA LEU A 24 11.28 -19.73 -7.95
C LEU A 24 12.25 -19.12 -6.94
N VAL A 25 11.88 -19.10 -5.67
CA VAL A 25 12.54 -18.26 -4.66
C VAL A 25 13.33 -19.09 -3.65
N ALA A 26 12.80 -20.25 -3.24
CA ALA A 26 13.46 -21.11 -2.27
C ALA A 26 14.69 -21.84 -2.85
N ARG A 27 15.89 -21.39 -2.46
CA ARG A 27 17.18 -22.01 -2.86
C ARG A 27 17.34 -23.45 -2.32
N ASP A 28 16.99 -23.68 -1.06
CA ASP A 28 16.89 -25.02 -0.46
C ASP A 28 15.43 -25.34 -0.15
N ARG A 29 14.78 -26.05 -1.08
CA ARG A 29 13.37 -26.42 -0.99
C ARG A 29 13.07 -27.36 0.18
N ALA A 30 13.98 -28.27 0.54
CA ALA A 30 13.75 -29.23 1.61
C ALA A 30 13.74 -28.53 2.97
N THR A 31 14.73 -27.66 3.19
CA THR A 31 14.80 -26.82 4.39
C THR A 31 13.63 -25.84 4.47
N PHE A 32 13.27 -25.19 3.35
CA PHE A 32 12.12 -24.28 3.28
C PHE A 32 10.81 -24.99 3.67
N ARG A 33 10.51 -26.16 3.10
CA ARG A 33 9.31 -26.95 3.44
C ARG A 33 9.29 -27.36 4.91
N SER A 34 10.43 -27.80 5.44
CA SER A 34 10.56 -28.18 6.85
C SER A 34 10.26 -27.00 7.78
N ARG A 35 10.82 -25.82 7.48
CA ARG A 35 10.55 -24.60 8.24
C ARG A 35 9.10 -24.19 8.16
N LEU A 36 8.52 -24.13 6.95
CA LEU A 36 7.13 -23.77 6.73
C LEU A 36 6.17 -24.67 7.53
N ALA A 37 6.44 -25.99 7.55
CA ALA A 37 5.65 -26.95 8.32
C ALA A 37 5.79 -26.80 9.85
N SER A 38 6.89 -26.18 10.31
CA SER A 38 7.18 -25.97 11.73
C SER A 38 6.70 -24.62 12.29
N LEU A 39 6.18 -23.72 11.44
CA LEU A 39 5.79 -22.39 11.87
C LEU A 39 4.59 -22.39 12.82
N ASP A 40 4.65 -21.56 13.86
CA ASP A 40 3.51 -21.27 14.72
C ASP A 40 2.62 -20.22 14.07
N MET A 41 1.53 -20.68 13.43
CA MET A 41 0.58 -19.81 12.75
C MET A 41 -0.10 -18.78 13.67
N ARG A 42 -0.04 -18.94 15.00
CA ARG A 42 -0.56 -17.94 15.94
C ARG A 42 0.19 -16.60 15.84
N PHE A 43 1.48 -16.62 15.47
CA PHE A 43 2.23 -15.39 15.25
C PHE A 43 1.72 -14.63 14.03
N THR A 44 1.48 -15.36 12.93
CA THR A 44 0.90 -14.78 11.71
C THR A 44 -0.50 -14.22 11.98
N ASP A 45 -1.33 -14.96 12.72
CA ASP A 45 -2.68 -14.52 13.08
C ASP A 45 -2.66 -13.28 13.99
N ALA A 46 -1.76 -13.24 14.96
CA ALA A 46 -1.54 -12.06 15.81
C ALA A 46 -1.08 -10.84 15.00
N ARG A 47 -0.28 -11.04 13.95
CA ARG A 47 0.14 -9.95 13.04
C ARG A 47 -1.02 -9.41 12.20
N VAL A 48 -1.90 -10.28 11.69
CA VAL A 48 -3.13 -9.85 10.99
C VAL A 48 -4.03 -9.04 11.92
N GLU A 49 -4.16 -9.48 13.17
CA GLU A 49 -4.95 -8.75 14.16
C GLU A 49 -4.33 -7.39 14.52
N ALA A 50 -3.01 -7.33 14.69
CA ALA A 50 -2.29 -6.07 14.91
C ALA A 50 -2.47 -5.08 13.75
N LEU A 51 -2.50 -5.56 12.49
CA LEU A 51 -2.82 -4.71 11.33
C LEU A 51 -4.23 -4.13 11.41
N ARG A 52 -5.20 -4.96 11.78
CA ARG A 52 -6.59 -4.57 11.95
C ARG A 52 -6.74 -3.52 13.06
N GLU A 53 -6.06 -3.70 14.18
CA GLU A 53 -6.09 -2.75 15.30
C GLU A 53 -5.36 -1.43 14.98
N ALA A 54 -4.19 -1.51 14.33
CA ALA A 54 -3.39 -0.34 14.01
C ALA A 54 -4.00 0.50 12.88
N HIS A 55 -4.32 -0.14 11.74
CA HIS A 55 -4.71 0.54 10.50
C HIS A 55 -6.20 0.42 10.18
N GLY A 56 -6.92 -0.48 10.84
CA GLY A 56 -8.32 -0.73 10.51
C GLY A 56 -8.52 -1.42 9.17
N VAL A 57 -7.49 -2.13 8.71
CA VAL A 57 -7.46 -2.85 7.44
C VAL A 57 -7.47 -4.34 7.72
N LEU A 58 -8.30 -5.07 6.98
CA LEU A 58 -8.26 -6.53 6.94
C LEU A 58 -7.57 -6.93 5.63
N PRO A 59 -6.35 -7.50 5.69
CA PRO A 59 -5.62 -7.86 4.49
C PRO A 59 -6.29 -9.03 3.74
N PRO A 60 -6.03 -9.19 2.44
CA PRO A 60 -6.48 -10.36 1.68
C PRO A 60 -5.99 -11.67 2.31
N GLY A 61 -6.72 -12.77 2.15
CA GLY A 61 -6.38 -14.08 2.68
C GLY A 61 -5.00 -14.59 2.24
N GLU A 62 -4.56 -14.25 1.03
CA GLU A 62 -3.21 -14.56 0.54
C GLU A 62 -2.10 -13.89 1.40
N PHE A 63 -2.41 -12.82 2.16
CA PHE A 63 -1.47 -12.20 3.10
C PHE A 63 -1.00 -13.14 4.20
N ARG A 64 -1.89 -13.97 4.73
CA ARG A 64 -1.54 -14.95 5.78
C ARG A 64 -0.55 -15.97 5.24
N GLU A 65 -0.74 -16.40 3.99
CA GLU A 65 0.18 -17.28 3.30
C GLU A 65 1.52 -16.58 3.07
N TRP A 66 1.52 -15.35 2.54
CA TRP A 66 2.73 -14.56 2.34
C TRP A 66 3.57 -14.38 3.61
N GLU A 67 2.97 -14.05 4.76
CA GLU A 67 3.69 -13.89 6.03
C GLU A 67 4.29 -15.20 6.54
N ALA A 68 3.64 -16.34 6.30
CA ALA A 68 4.21 -17.65 6.61
C ALA A 68 5.39 -17.97 5.67
N LEU A 69 5.25 -17.68 4.37
CA LEU A 69 6.31 -17.85 3.39
C LEU A 69 7.54 -17.03 3.79
N ARG A 70 7.37 -15.73 4.07
CA ARG A 70 8.44 -14.83 4.51
C ARG A 70 9.20 -15.38 5.73
N GLN A 71 8.49 -15.94 6.72
CA GLN A 71 9.12 -16.52 7.91
C GLN A 71 9.87 -17.82 7.62
N ALA A 72 9.30 -18.73 6.83
CA ALA A 72 9.94 -20.00 6.44
C ALA A 72 11.23 -19.77 5.64
N LEU A 73 11.20 -18.70 4.86
CA LEU A 73 12.27 -18.18 4.05
C LEU A 73 13.42 -17.57 4.90
N GLN A 74 13.12 -16.84 6.00
CA GLN A 74 14.09 -16.20 6.92
C GLN A 74 14.97 -17.17 7.74
N GLY A 75 15.76 -18.03 7.09
CA GLY A 75 16.75 -18.87 7.78
C GLY A 75 17.80 -18.08 8.57
N ASN A 76 18.68 -18.80 9.28
CA ASN A 76 19.88 -18.26 9.97
C ASN A 76 20.91 -17.60 9.02
N GLU A 77 20.48 -17.10 7.87
CA GLU A 77 21.29 -16.29 6.97
C GLU A 77 21.35 -14.87 7.52
N GLU A 78 22.45 -14.18 7.18
CA GLU A 78 22.78 -12.87 7.73
C GLU A 78 21.64 -11.85 7.55
N PRO A 79 21.53 -10.80 8.40
CA PRO A 79 20.51 -9.76 8.31
C PRO A 79 20.38 -9.08 6.93
N GLU A 80 21.34 -9.26 6.04
CA GLU A 80 21.33 -8.79 4.66
C GLU A 80 20.53 -9.71 3.70
N SER A 81 20.09 -10.90 4.12
CA SER A 81 19.46 -11.92 3.27
C SER A 81 17.95 -11.74 3.02
N HIS A 82 17.44 -10.51 3.10
CA HIS A 82 16.03 -10.25 2.83
C HIS A 82 15.71 -10.35 1.34
N TRP A 83 15.70 -11.57 0.77
CA TRP A 83 15.21 -11.86 -0.58
C TRP A 83 15.76 -10.90 -1.62
N CYS A 84 17.08 -10.91 -1.75
CA CYS A 84 17.80 -10.09 -2.69
C CYS A 84 17.73 -10.72 -4.07
N SER A 85 17.01 -10.03 -4.95
CA SER A 85 17.43 -9.88 -6.33
C SER A 85 18.67 -8.96 -6.32
N GLU A 86 19.65 -9.03 -7.22
CA GLU A 86 20.99 -8.37 -7.08
C GLU A 86 20.95 -6.91 -6.56
N ASP A 87 19.85 -6.17 -6.81
CA ASP A 87 19.60 -4.80 -6.35
C ASP A 87 18.34 -4.58 -5.47
N ARG A 88 17.53 -5.61 -5.14
CA ARG A 88 16.19 -5.43 -4.54
C ARG A 88 15.84 -6.46 -3.47
N SER A 89 15.30 -6.01 -2.34
CA SER A 89 14.87 -6.87 -1.23
C SER A 89 13.36 -6.88 -1.04
N LEU A 90 12.75 -8.07 -0.84
CA LEU A 90 11.33 -8.19 -0.49
C LEU A 90 11.10 -7.84 0.99
N ARG A 91 11.13 -6.55 1.30
CA ARG A 91 10.88 -5.97 2.61
C ARG A 91 9.45 -5.47 2.68
N LEU A 92 8.60 -6.20 3.40
CA LEU A 92 7.28 -5.71 3.75
C LEU A 92 7.35 -4.82 5.00
N ASP A 93 7.43 -3.51 4.80
CA ASP A 93 7.49 -2.52 5.88
C ASP A 93 6.09 -2.02 6.24
N ILE A 94 5.60 -2.45 7.41
CA ILE A 94 4.29 -2.07 7.93
C ILE A 94 4.44 -1.65 9.40
N PRO A 95 4.18 -0.38 9.75
CA PRO A 95 4.22 0.06 11.14
C PRO A 95 3.03 -0.53 11.91
N LEU A 96 3.29 -1.59 12.68
CA LEU A 96 2.25 -2.24 13.51
C LEU A 96 2.00 -1.49 14.83
N HIS A 97 2.98 -0.72 15.29
CA HIS A 97 2.85 0.07 16.51
C HIS A 97 2.59 1.53 16.14
N VAL A 98 1.40 2.02 16.47
CA VAL A 98 1.04 3.44 16.32
C VAL A 98 1.44 4.16 17.61
N PRO A 99 2.33 5.17 17.56
CA PRO A 99 2.69 5.94 18.74
C PRO A 99 1.47 6.67 19.32
N ASP A 100 1.34 6.62 20.65
CA ASP A 100 0.33 7.42 21.35
C ASP A 100 0.72 8.90 21.45
N ASP A 101 2.03 9.18 21.46
CA ASP A 101 2.56 10.53 21.49
C ASP A 101 2.30 11.25 20.15
N PRO A 102 1.61 12.41 20.15
CA PRO A 102 1.30 13.14 18.92
C PRO A 102 2.52 13.58 18.13
N GLN A 103 3.65 13.87 18.78
CA GLN A 103 4.86 14.32 18.11
C GLN A 103 5.53 13.15 17.36
N ALA A 104 5.66 11.99 18.00
CA ALA A 104 6.12 10.76 17.36
C ALA A 104 5.20 10.34 16.21
N LEU A 105 3.87 10.45 16.36
CA LEU A 105 2.94 10.19 15.27
C LEU A 105 3.14 11.17 14.11
N ALA A 106 3.34 12.46 14.39
CA ALA A 106 3.59 13.47 13.38
C ALA A 106 4.90 13.21 12.59
N GLU A 107 5.89 12.55 13.19
CA GLU A 107 7.12 12.13 12.50
C GLU A 107 6.89 10.97 11.52
N LEU A 108 5.90 10.10 11.78
CA LEU A 108 5.59 8.96 10.92
C LEU A 108 4.79 9.32 9.66
N LEU A 109 3.91 10.32 9.73
CA LEU A 109 2.94 10.61 8.65
C LEU A 109 3.58 10.83 7.27
N PRO A 110 4.68 11.59 7.10
CA PRO A 110 5.24 11.84 5.77
C PRO A 110 5.79 10.56 5.11
N SER A 111 6.51 9.73 5.88
CA SER A 111 7.16 8.50 5.40
C SER A 111 6.16 7.41 5.03
N TYR A 112 4.96 7.46 5.61
CA TYR A 112 3.97 6.39 5.53
C TYR A 112 2.65 6.82 4.87
N SER A 113 2.66 7.94 4.13
CA SER A 113 1.44 8.54 3.57
C SER A 113 0.63 7.63 2.65
N ALA A 114 1.29 6.74 1.89
CA ALA A 114 0.61 5.79 1.01
C ALA A 114 -0.14 4.69 1.78
N GLY A 115 0.43 4.16 2.86
CA GLY A 115 -0.23 3.15 3.70
C GLY A 115 -1.38 3.75 4.51
N LEU A 116 -1.14 4.93 5.08
CA LEU A 116 -2.09 5.78 5.80
C LEU A 116 -3.40 6.04 5.04
N ILE A 117 -3.31 6.31 3.74
CA ILE A 117 -4.45 6.82 2.94
C ILE A 117 -4.97 5.77 1.94
N ALA A 118 -4.08 4.96 1.39
CA ALA A 118 -4.38 4.05 0.30
C ALA A 118 -4.13 2.58 0.64
N GLY A 119 -3.67 2.27 1.86
CA GLY A 119 -3.35 0.89 2.25
C GLY A 119 -2.22 0.29 1.41
N LEU A 120 -1.33 1.13 0.88
CA LEU A 120 -0.17 0.77 0.06
C LEU A 120 1.11 0.80 0.90
N PHE A 121 1.80 -0.34 0.96
CA PHE A 121 2.97 -0.56 1.81
C PHE A 121 4.17 -0.93 0.98
N LEU A 122 5.35 -0.50 1.40
CA LEU A 122 6.57 -0.87 0.70
C LEU A 122 6.77 -2.38 0.79
N LEU A 123 6.96 -3.01 -0.38
CA LEU A 123 7.37 -4.41 -0.52
C LEU A 123 8.81 -4.51 -1.02
N SER A 124 9.23 -3.60 -1.90
CA SER A 124 10.59 -3.55 -2.43
C SER A 124 10.91 -2.14 -2.90
N GLU A 125 12.18 -1.76 -2.83
CA GLU A 125 12.72 -0.49 -3.35
C GLU A 125 14.05 -0.78 -4.03
N ASP A 126 14.34 -0.08 -5.13
CA ASP A 126 15.63 -0.14 -5.79
C ASP A 126 16.45 1.15 -5.58
N ALA A 127 17.71 1.13 -6.03
CA ALA A 127 18.62 2.27 -5.89
C ALA A 127 18.17 3.53 -6.67
N SER A 128 17.29 3.39 -7.68
CA SER A 128 16.72 4.53 -8.42
C SER A 128 15.61 5.24 -7.64
N GLY A 129 15.09 4.60 -6.59
CA GLY A 129 13.96 5.07 -5.78
C GLY A 129 12.61 4.56 -6.30
N ASP A 130 12.59 3.75 -7.36
CA ASP A 130 11.40 3.04 -7.82
C ASP A 130 11.03 1.97 -6.79
N ARG A 131 9.72 1.78 -6.62
CA ARG A 131 9.17 0.97 -5.52
C ARG A 131 8.16 -0.03 -6.02
N ILE A 132 8.05 -1.12 -5.31
CA ILE A 132 6.92 -2.04 -5.38
C ILE A 132 6.10 -1.84 -4.11
N LEU A 133 4.86 -1.42 -4.28
CA LEU A 133 3.93 -1.20 -3.19
C LEU A 133 2.90 -2.31 -3.14
N LEU A 134 2.77 -2.99 -2.02
CA LEU A 134 1.76 -4.02 -1.80
C LEU A 134 0.50 -3.40 -1.19
N SER A 135 -0.66 -3.77 -1.71
CA SER A 135 -1.96 -3.41 -1.16
C SER A 135 -2.38 -4.40 -0.08
N LEU A 136 -2.78 -3.88 1.08
CA LEU A 136 -3.50 -4.64 2.10
C LEU A 136 -5.02 -4.49 1.98
N LEU A 137 -5.51 -3.84 0.92
CA LEU A 137 -6.94 -3.75 0.66
C LEU A 137 -7.42 -4.99 -0.11
N PRO A 138 -8.71 -5.36 -0.02
CA PRO A 138 -9.23 -6.56 -0.68
C PRO A 138 -8.94 -6.57 -2.18
N GLY A 139 -8.23 -7.61 -2.64
CA GLY A 139 -7.96 -7.86 -4.04
C GLY A 139 -8.96 -8.83 -4.69
N PRO A 140 -8.93 -8.95 -6.03
CA PRO A 140 -9.63 -10.01 -6.77
C PRO A 140 -9.36 -11.39 -6.17
N GLY A 141 -10.42 -12.15 -5.89
CA GLY A 141 -10.28 -13.52 -5.39
C GLY A 141 -9.47 -13.64 -4.10
N ASP A 142 -9.43 -12.59 -3.27
CA ASP A 142 -8.70 -12.56 -1.99
C ASP A 142 -7.15 -12.62 -2.15
N THR A 143 -6.67 -12.20 -3.31
CA THR A 143 -5.24 -12.14 -3.66
C THR A 143 -4.56 -10.85 -3.23
N LEU A 144 -3.25 -10.92 -3.03
CA LEU A 144 -2.38 -9.76 -2.83
C LEU A 144 -2.08 -9.08 -4.16
N ILE A 145 -2.39 -7.79 -4.20
CA ILE A 145 -2.12 -6.93 -5.34
C ILE A 145 -0.93 -6.05 -5.04
N ILE A 146 -0.06 -5.89 -6.03
CA ILE A 146 1.07 -4.97 -5.97
C ILE A 146 0.97 -3.90 -7.06
N PHE A 147 1.60 -2.77 -6.78
CA PHE A 147 1.66 -1.61 -7.65
C PHE A 147 3.12 -1.20 -7.81
N PRO A 148 3.69 -1.31 -9.02
CA PRO A 148 4.95 -0.66 -9.31
C PRO A 148 4.75 0.85 -9.25
N PHE A 149 5.69 1.56 -8.62
CA PHE A 149 5.69 3.00 -8.47
C PHE A 149 6.97 3.55 -9.08
N ILE A 150 6.83 4.44 -10.05
CA ILE A 150 7.95 5.12 -10.69
C ILE A 150 8.21 6.44 -9.96
N HIS A 151 9.37 6.56 -9.33
CA HIS A 151 9.79 7.72 -8.53
C HIS A 151 9.78 9.00 -9.36
N GLU A 152 10.44 8.96 -10.52
CA GLU A 152 10.61 10.13 -11.40
C GLU A 152 9.27 10.74 -11.83
N ARG A 153 8.27 9.89 -12.04
CA ARG A 153 6.93 10.30 -12.49
C ARG A 153 5.97 10.49 -11.33
N SER A 154 6.31 9.96 -10.16
CA SER A 154 5.46 9.92 -8.98
C SER A 154 4.11 9.24 -9.24
N THR A 155 4.09 8.18 -10.05
CA THR A 155 2.86 7.50 -10.50
C THR A 155 2.92 6.00 -10.25
N LEU A 156 1.76 5.42 -9.91
CA LEU A 156 1.57 3.98 -9.95
C LEU A 156 1.44 3.51 -11.40
N HIS A 157 2.02 2.36 -11.68
CA HIS A 157 1.79 1.56 -12.88
C HIS A 157 0.62 0.58 -12.66
N PRO A 158 0.10 -0.03 -13.74
CA PRO A 158 -0.96 -1.02 -13.64
C PRO A 158 -0.65 -2.08 -12.59
N ALA A 159 -1.68 -2.38 -11.79
CA ALA A 159 -1.59 -3.37 -10.74
C ALA A 159 -1.27 -4.76 -11.31
N ARG A 160 -0.54 -5.58 -10.54
CA ARG A 160 -0.30 -6.99 -10.84
C ARG A 160 -0.46 -7.83 -9.59
N THR A 161 -0.76 -9.12 -9.74
CA THR A 161 -0.77 -10.02 -8.57
C THR A 161 0.64 -10.25 -8.04
N LEU A 162 0.74 -10.63 -6.77
CA LEU A 162 2.01 -11.03 -6.17
C LEU A 162 2.62 -12.24 -6.90
N LYS A 163 1.79 -13.19 -7.39
CA LYS A 163 2.27 -14.31 -8.21
C LYS A 163 2.93 -13.83 -9.50
N ARG A 164 2.27 -12.96 -10.26
CA ARG A 164 2.85 -12.38 -11.48
C ARG A 164 4.13 -11.64 -11.16
N PHE A 165 4.15 -10.84 -10.10
CA PHE A 165 5.36 -10.15 -9.66
C PHE A 165 6.53 -11.10 -9.46
N LEU A 166 6.37 -12.11 -8.59
CA LEU A 166 7.42 -13.05 -8.27
C LEU A 166 7.89 -13.83 -9.51
N LEU A 167 6.96 -14.27 -10.37
CA LEU A 167 7.30 -14.87 -11.65
C LEU A 167 8.16 -13.93 -12.50
N THR A 168 7.72 -12.68 -12.70
CA THR A 168 8.44 -11.76 -13.59
C THR A 168 9.81 -11.37 -13.06
N GLU A 169 9.97 -11.12 -11.76
CA GLU A 169 11.25 -10.65 -11.22
C GLU A 169 12.25 -11.81 -11.04
N TRP A 170 11.81 -12.98 -10.56
CA TRP A 170 12.72 -14.13 -10.36
C TRP A 170 13.04 -14.92 -11.63
N LEU A 171 12.25 -14.76 -12.71
CA LEU A 171 12.63 -15.28 -14.02
C LEU A 171 13.65 -14.39 -14.73
N SER A 172 13.79 -13.11 -14.32
CA SER A 172 14.67 -12.15 -14.99
C SER A 172 16.10 -12.07 -14.44
N GLU A 173 16.39 -12.78 -13.35
CA GLU A 173 17.71 -12.77 -12.71
C GLU A 173 18.44 -14.10 -12.91
N ASP A 174 19.62 -14.02 -13.53
CA ASP A 174 20.56 -15.13 -13.71
C ASP A 174 21.10 -15.63 -12.34
N GLU A 175 21.53 -16.88 -12.14
CA GLU A 175 22.09 -17.85 -13.10
C GLU A 175 21.41 -19.24 -13.01
N PRO A 176 20.99 -19.83 -14.14
CA PRO A 176 20.76 -21.26 -14.27
C PRO A 176 22.07 -22.00 -14.69
N ASP A 177 22.17 -23.29 -14.36
CA ASP A 177 23.31 -24.16 -14.73
C ASP A 177 22.76 -25.58 -15.01
N PRO A 178 23.45 -26.44 -15.79
CA PRO A 178 23.89 -26.30 -17.17
C PRO A 178 23.10 -27.19 -18.17
N ASP A 179 21.95 -27.76 -17.78
CA ASP A 179 21.14 -28.63 -18.67
C ASP A 179 19.66 -28.17 -18.82
N GLU A 180 19.45 -26.84 -18.77
CA GLU A 180 18.21 -26.01 -18.76
C GLU A 180 16.99 -26.45 -19.61
N ALA A 181 15.73 -26.21 -19.19
CA ALA A 181 15.02 -24.92 -19.06
C ALA A 181 14.06 -24.86 -17.83
N PRO A 182 13.43 -23.71 -17.44
CA PRO A 182 13.37 -22.38 -18.10
C PRO A 182 13.64 -21.14 -17.21
N GLY A 183 13.96 -19.94 -17.76
CA GLY A 183 14.11 -19.52 -19.16
C GLY A 183 14.91 -18.22 -19.23
N GLN A 184 16.02 -18.25 -19.96
CA GLN A 184 16.96 -17.14 -20.05
C GLN A 184 16.26 -15.92 -20.66
N VAL A 185 16.53 -14.72 -20.13
CA VAL A 185 15.97 -13.48 -20.68
C VAL A 185 16.27 -13.42 -22.18
N GLY A 186 15.22 -13.34 -23.01
CA GLY A 186 15.33 -13.33 -24.47
C GLY A 186 15.04 -14.67 -25.17
N GLU A 187 14.76 -15.75 -24.44
CA GLU A 187 14.30 -17.02 -25.01
C GLU A 187 12.77 -17.08 -25.19
N SER A 188 12.31 -17.90 -26.14
CA SER A 188 10.87 -18.08 -26.39
C SER A 188 10.10 -18.57 -25.17
N ARG A 189 10.71 -19.43 -24.34
CA ARG A 189 10.04 -19.94 -23.15
C ARG A 189 9.90 -18.89 -22.05
N TYR A 190 10.85 -17.97 -21.93
CA TYR A 190 10.75 -16.83 -21.02
C TYR A 190 9.55 -15.94 -21.40
N GLU A 191 9.43 -15.57 -22.67
CA GLU A 191 8.30 -14.79 -23.18
C GLU A 191 6.95 -15.51 -22.98
N GLU A 192 6.89 -16.83 -23.22
CA GLU A 192 5.70 -17.63 -22.93
C GLU A 192 5.31 -17.59 -21.44
N LEU A 193 6.27 -17.61 -20.53
CA LEU A 193 6.01 -17.53 -19.09
C LEU A 193 5.51 -16.14 -18.68
N LEU A 194 6.03 -15.07 -19.30
CA LEU A 194 5.50 -13.71 -19.12
C LEU A 194 4.06 -13.59 -19.60
N ASP A 195 3.74 -14.22 -20.72
CA ASP A 195 2.39 -14.28 -21.27
C ASP A 195 1.43 -15.04 -20.36
N VAL A 196 1.83 -16.19 -19.84
CA VAL A 196 1.06 -16.96 -18.84
C VAL A 196 0.79 -16.11 -17.59
N ALA A 197 1.80 -15.40 -17.08
CA ALA A 197 1.65 -14.57 -15.89
C ALA A 197 0.72 -13.36 -16.15
N ARG A 198 0.73 -12.79 -17.36
CA ARG A 198 -0.19 -11.73 -17.77
C ARG A 198 -1.62 -12.23 -17.92
N GLU A 199 -1.83 -13.33 -18.64
CA GLU A 199 -3.16 -13.92 -18.86
C GLU A 199 -3.80 -14.37 -17.54
N HIS A 200 -2.99 -14.83 -16.58
CA HIS A 200 -3.45 -15.13 -15.22
C HIS A 200 -4.15 -13.93 -14.57
N ASP A 201 -3.52 -12.75 -14.61
CA ASP A 201 -4.09 -11.54 -14.02
C ASP A 201 -5.36 -11.09 -14.77
N GLU A 202 -5.39 -11.23 -16.11
CA GLU A 202 -6.55 -10.89 -16.94
C GLU A 202 -7.75 -11.80 -16.69
N ARG A 203 -7.52 -13.04 -16.26
CA ARG A 203 -8.57 -14.03 -15.94
C ARG A 203 -9.07 -13.96 -14.50
N LEU A 204 -8.40 -13.19 -13.63
CA LEU A 204 -8.94 -12.94 -12.30
C LEU A 204 -10.21 -12.10 -12.40
N PRO A 205 -11.21 -12.33 -11.52
CA PRO A 205 -12.43 -11.54 -11.53
C PRO A 205 -12.06 -10.07 -11.37
N ALA A 206 -12.37 -9.24 -12.37
CA ALA A 206 -12.16 -7.81 -12.24
C ALA A 206 -12.90 -7.32 -10.99
N PHE A 207 -12.20 -6.54 -10.16
CA PHE A 207 -12.90 -5.74 -9.16
C PHE A 207 -13.99 -4.98 -9.91
N THR A 208 -15.27 -5.19 -9.56
CA THR A 208 -16.39 -4.66 -10.35
C THR A 208 -16.77 -3.28 -9.81
N PRO A 209 -16.33 -2.17 -10.44
CA PRO A 209 -16.82 -0.83 -10.09
C PRO A 209 -18.27 -0.71 -10.54
N GLY A 210 -19.21 -0.51 -9.61
CA GLY A 210 -20.60 -0.24 -9.94
C GLY A 210 -21.60 -0.21 -8.78
N SER A 211 -21.31 -0.81 -7.62
CA SER A 211 -22.16 -0.59 -6.44
C SER A 211 -21.81 0.76 -5.78
N PRO A 212 -22.75 1.46 -5.11
CA PRO A 212 -22.40 2.61 -4.27
C PRO A 212 -21.33 2.25 -3.23
N GLU A 213 -21.34 0.99 -2.77
CA GLU A 213 -20.30 0.41 -1.94
C GLU A 213 -18.97 0.23 -2.66
N SER A 214 -18.93 0.04 -3.98
CA SER A 214 -17.71 0.03 -4.80
C SER A 214 -17.15 1.44 -5.04
N LEU A 215 -18.02 2.46 -5.10
CA LEU A 215 -17.59 3.86 -5.15
C LEU A 215 -16.90 4.28 -3.83
N ILE A 216 -17.19 3.55 -2.77
CA ILE A 216 -16.69 3.74 -1.41
C ILE A 216 -15.76 2.57 -1.03
N ALA A 217 -15.57 1.57 -1.90
CA ALA A 217 -14.77 0.41 -1.58
C ALA A 217 -13.30 0.81 -1.55
N ALA A 218 -12.58 0.18 -0.64
CA ALA A 218 -11.17 0.40 -0.43
C ALA A 218 -10.40 -0.14 -1.64
N ASP A 219 -10.20 0.70 -2.66
CA ASP A 219 -9.32 0.46 -3.79
C ASP A 219 -8.07 1.33 -3.62
N SER A 220 -6.91 0.67 -3.47
CA SER A 220 -5.64 1.33 -3.26
C SER A 220 -5.26 2.28 -4.40
N GLU A 221 -5.50 1.91 -5.65
CA GLU A 221 -5.10 2.74 -6.79
C GLU A 221 -5.91 4.04 -6.79
N ARG A 222 -7.23 3.91 -6.67
CA ARG A 222 -8.13 5.04 -6.66
C ARG A 222 -7.89 5.95 -5.46
N LEU A 223 -7.70 5.39 -4.27
CA LEU A 223 -7.37 6.14 -3.05
C LEU A 223 -6.04 6.87 -3.21
N TYR A 224 -5.03 6.21 -3.76
CA TYR A 224 -3.73 6.83 -4.00
C TYR A 224 -3.83 7.99 -4.99
N GLN A 225 -4.45 7.78 -6.15
CA GLN A 225 -4.57 8.82 -7.19
C GLN A 225 -5.27 10.08 -6.67
N ARG A 226 -6.32 9.92 -5.85
CA ARG A 226 -7.08 11.05 -5.29
C ARG A 226 -6.39 11.72 -4.10
N SER A 227 -5.49 11.03 -3.41
CA SER A 227 -4.79 11.55 -2.23
C SER A 227 -3.34 11.95 -2.50
N HIS A 228 -2.78 11.63 -3.67
CA HIS A 228 -1.36 11.79 -3.97
C HIS A 228 -0.86 13.24 -3.76
N TRP A 229 -1.73 14.24 -3.95
CA TRP A 229 -1.40 15.63 -3.66
C TRP A 229 -0.97 15.85 -2.20
N LEU A 230 -1.52 15.09 -1.24
CA LEU A 230 -1.17 15.19 0.18
C LEU A 230 0.26 14.74 0.45
N THR A 231 0.82 13.80 -0.31
CA THR A 231 2.17 13.28 -0.06
C THR A 231 3.20 14.40 -0.05
N GLY A 232 3.22 15.25 -1.08
CA GLY A 232 4.13 16.41 -1.13
C GLY A 232 3.86 17.42 -0.01
N ILE A 233 2.59 17.62 0.35
CA ILE A 233 2.19 18.53 1.44
C ILE A 233 2.70 18.05 2.80
N LEU A 234 2.59 16.74 3.09
CA LEU A 234 3.07 16.17 4.34
C LEU A 234 4.61 16.27 4.49
N TRP A 235 5.34 16.27 3.38
CA TRP A 235 6.79 16.53 3.35
C TRP A 235 7.15 18.03 3.35
N GLY A 236 6.15 18.92 3.32
CA GLY A 236 6.34 20.37 3.25
C GLY A 236 6.89 20.85 1.91
N ARG A 237 6.79 20.01 0.86
CA ARG A 237 7.27 20.27 -0.49
C ARG A 237 6.12 20.01 -1.47
N PRO A 238 5.18 20.96 -1.61
CA PRO A 238 4.13 20.84 -2.62
C PRO A 238 4.75 20.61 -3.99
N GLY A 239 4.29 19.58 -4.71
CA GLY A 239 4.81 19.27 -6.03
C GLY A 239 4.52 20.39 -7.04
N PRO A 240 5.31 20.51 -8.11
CA PRO A 240 5.08 21.52 -9.16
C PRO A 240 3.73 21.35 -9.87
N ARG A 241 3.12 20.16 -9.77
CA ARG A 241 1.81 19.81 -10.34
C ARG A 241 0.66 19.86 -9.32
N LEU A 242 0.81 20.57 -8.19
CA LEU A 242 -0.20 20.60 -7.13
C LEU A 242 -1.61 20.93 -7.66
N THR A 243 -1.75 21.94 -8.52
CA THR A 243 -3.04 22.33 -9.10
C THR A 243 -3.65 21.21 -9.95
N GLU A 244 -2.85 20.50 -10.76
CA GLU A 244 -3.32 19.37 -11.56
C GLU A 244 -3.74 18.18 -10.68
N GLN A 245 -3.01 17.93 -9.60
CA GLN A 245 -3.33 16.87 -8.64
C GLN A 245 -4.62 17.20 -7.86
N LEU A 246 -4.77 18.45 -7.39
CA LEU A 246 -6.01 18.92 -6.75
C LEU A 246 -7.18 18.91 -7.73
N ALA A 247 -6.95 19.14 -9.02
CA ALA A 247 -7.99 19.02 -10.04
C ALA A 247 -8.51 17.58 -10.23
N ARG A 248 -7.80 16.57 -9.73
CA ARG A 248 -8.26 15.17 -9.66
C ARG A 248 -8.73 14.75 -8.27
N ALA A 249 -8.47 15.59 -7.25
CA ALA A 249 -8.88 15.29 -5.89
C ALA A 249 -10.40 15.42 -5.71
N PRO A 250 -10.99 14.68 -4.75
CA PRO A 250 -12.42 14.72 -4.42
C PRO A 250 -12.89 16.11 -4.04
N GLY A 251 -14.17 16.40 -4.33
CA GLY A 251 -14.84 17.66 -4.02
C GLY A 251 -16.02 17.51 -3.07
N ALA A 252 -16.87 18.53 -2.99
CA ALA A 252 -18.06 18.55 -2.14
C ALA A 252 -19.05 17.41 -2.44
N ALA A 253 -19.16 17.00 -3.71
CA ALA A 253 -20.04 15.90 -4.11
C ALA A 253 -19.56 14.56 -3.53
N ASP A 254 -18.26 14.27 -3.66
CA ASP A 254 -17.64 13.08 -3.07
C ASP A 254 -17.76 13.10 -1.55
N TRP A 255 -17.45 14.24 -0.92
CA TRP A 255 -17.60 14.44 0.53
C TRP A 255 -19.00 14.08 1.00
N LYS A 256 -20.05 14.58 0.33
CA LYS A 256 -21.44 14.30 0.69
C LYS A 256 -21.77 12.80 0.59
N LEU A 257 -21.23 12.12 -0.41
CA LEU A 257 -21.43 10.69 -0.64
C LEU A 257 -20.68 9.84 0.40
N GLU A 258 -19.45 10.24 0.73
CA GLU A 258 -18.50 9.47 1.55
C GLU A 258 -18.67 9.70 3.05
N ARG A 259 -19.17 10.87 3.47
CA ARG A 259 -19.37 11.24 4.88
C ARG A 259 -20.09 10.18 5.74
N PRO A 260 -21.15 9.50 5.29
CA PRO A 260 -21.82 8.46 6.09
C PRO A 260 -20.94 7.24 6.41
N TRP A 261 -19.81 7.07 5.72
CA TRP A 261 -18.98 5.87 5.79
C TRP A 261 -17.71 6.03 6.62
N LEU A 262 -17.38 7.25 7.04
CA LEU A 262 -16.13 7.58 7.74
C LEU A 262 -15.86 6.71 8.98
N SER A 263 -16.90 6.38 9.75
CA SER A 263 -16.75 5.55 10.96
C SER A 263 -16.46 4.07 10.65
N ARG A 264 -16.75 3.63 9.42
CA ARG A 264 -16.53 2.25 8.95
C ARG A 264 -15.30 2.11 8.08
N GLN A 265 -14.70 3.22 7.64
CA GLN A 265 -13.60 3.24 6.68
C GLN A 265 -12.44 4.11 7.19
N PRO A 266 -11.52 3.52 7.96
CA PRO A 266 -10.41 4.24 8.60
C PRO A 266 -9.52 5.01 7.62
N LEU A 267 -9.15 4.43 6.48
CA LEU A 267 -8.33 5.10 5.45
C LEU A 267 -9.03 6.32 4.84
N LEU A 268 -10.35 6.20 4.60
CA LEU A 268 -11.17 7.29 4.09
C LEU A 268 -11.28 8.43 5.12
N ALA A 269 -11.42 8.10 6.40
CA ALA A 269 -11.38 9.10 7.48
C ALA A 269 -10.00 9.78 7.53
N ASN A 270 -8.89 9.03 7.46
CA ASN A 270 -7.54 9.58 7.44
C ASN A 270 -7.36 10.60 6.30
N TYR A 271 -7.83 10.26 5.10
CA TYR A 271 -7.84 11.15 3.95
C TYR A 271 -8.61 12.44 4.27
N TRP A 272 -9.87 12.34 4.66
CA TRP A 272 -10.73 13.51 4.83
C TRP A 272 -10.33 14.41 5.99
N VAL A 273 -9.77 13.87 7.09
CA VAL A 273 -9.21 14.68 8.18
C VAL A 273 -8.10 15.59 7.63
N LEU A 274 -7.11 15.00 6.96
CA LEU A 274 -5.96 15.74 6.43
C LEU A 274 -6.34 16.66 5.28
N ALA A 275 -7.17 16.19 4.34
CA ALA A 275 -7.63 16.97 3.21
C ALA A 275 -8.38 18.23 3.67
N HIS A 276 -9.35 18.10 4.57
CA HIS A 276 -10.09 19.27 5.07
C HIS A 276 -9.23 20.23 5.89
N TYR A 277 -8.27 19.72 6.66
CA TYR A 277 -7.31 20.58 7.35
C TYR A 277 -6.52 21.46 6.38
N PHE A 278 -5.95 20.87 5.34
CA PHE A 278 -5.14 21.60 4.35
C PHE A 278 -5.96 22.48 3.41
N LEU A 279 -7.19 22.09 3.06
CA LEU A 279 -8.13 22.93 2.30
C LEU A 279 -8.70 24.10 3.14
N GLY A 280 -8.58 24.04 4.47
CA GLY A 280 -9.12 25.02 5.38
C GLY A 280 -10.65 24.93 5.52
N ASN A 281 -11.20 23.72 5.44
CA ASN A 281 -12.61 23.43 5.65
C ASN A 281 -12.80 23.03 7.13
N GLU A 282 -12.75 23.99 8.05
CA GLU A 282 -12.62 23.69 9.48
C GLU A 282 -13.82 22.91 10.03
N ASP A 283 -15.05 23.26 9.67
CA ASP A 283 -16.25 22.55 10.12
C ASP A 283 -16.33 21.12 9.58
N ALA A 284 -15.99 20.93 8.31
CA ALA A 284 -15.92 19.62 7.70
C ALA A 284 -14.81 18.78 8.36
N CYS A 285 -13.65 19.38 8.64
CA CYS A 285 -12.55 18.74 9.36
C CYS A 285 -13.00 18.27 10.75
N ARG A 286 -13.68 19.12 11.54
CA ARG A 286 -14.23 18.76 12.87
C ARG A 286 -15.27 17.65 12.79
N THR A 287 -16.09 17.63 11.74
CA THR A 287 -17.05 16.55 11.48
C THR A 287 -16.33 15.22 11.28
N VAL A 288 -15.27 15.19 10.46
CA VAL A 288 -14.49 13.96 10.23
C VAL A 288 -13.74 13.54 11.50
N ILE A 289 -13.13 14.48 12.22
CA ILE A 289 -12.42 14.21 13.49
C ILE A 289 -13.35 13.48 14.48
N THR A 290 -14.60 13.91 14.59
CA THR A 290 -15.60 13.25 15.45
C THR A 290 -15.84 11.80 15.05
N ALA A 291 -15.97 11.52 13.75
CA ALA A 291 -16.12 10.15 13.25
C ALA A 291 -14.83 9.33 13.41
N ALA A 292 -13.67 9.94 13.18
CA ALA A 292 -12.36 9.31 13.26
C ALA A 292 -11.99 8.90 14.70
N HIS A 293 -12.42 9.66 15.71
CA HIS A 293 -12.29 9.28 17.12
C HIS A 293 -13.05 8.01 17.48
N GLN A 294 -14.13 7.70 16.75
CA GLN A 294 -14.93 6.48 16.92
C GLN A 294 -14.37 5.28 16.14
N SER A 295 -13.33 5.49 15.32
CA SER A 295 -12.72 4.43 14.53
C SER A 295 -12.11 3.35 15.43
N PRO A 296 -12.22 2.05 15.07
CA PRO A 296 -11.50 0.99 15.76
C PRO A 296 -9.98 1.06 15.52
N ALA A 297 -9.52 1.75 14.48
CA ALA A 297 -8.10 1.87 14.14
C ALA A 297 -7.36 2.88 15.01
N ALA A 298 -6.27 2.46 15.64
CA ALA A 298 -5.43 3.34 16.46
C ALA A 298 -4.84 4.52 15.67
N LEU A 299 -4.38 4.27 14.43
CA LEU A 299 -3.81 5.30 13.57
C LEU A 299 -4.82 6.42 13.28
N THR A 300 -6.06 6.07 12.92
CA THR A 300 -7.11 7.03 12.62
C THR A 300 -7.47 7.89 13.82
N ARG A 301 -7.59 7.29 15.01
CA ARG A 301 -7.78 8.06 16.25
C ARG A 301 -6.59 8.98 16.54
N GLY A 302 -5.37 8.48 16.32
CA GLY A 302 -4.14 9.26 16.47
C GLY A 302 -4.13 10.51 15.58
N ILE A 303 -4.44 10.36 14.30
CA ILE A 303 -4.50 11.46 13.33
C ILE A 303 -5.59 12.46 13.71
N ALA A 304 -6.76 11.97 14.15
CA ALA A 304 -7.83 12.83 14.63
C ALA A 304 -7.38 13.71 15.79
N ARG A 305 -6.73 13.12 16.82
CA ARG A 305 -6.15 13.86 17.96
C ARG A 305 -5.11 14.89 17.52
N LEU A 306 -4.21 14.49 16.62
CA LEU A 306 -3.13 15.35 16.13
C LEU A 306 -3.70 16.59 15.41
N VAL A 307 -4.61 16.38 14.46
CA VAL A 307 -5.19 17.46 13.66
C VAL A 307 -6.15 18.32 14.48
N GLU A 308 -6.89 17.73 15.42
CA GLU A 308 -7.68 18.47 16.40
C GLU A 308 -6.79 19.41 17.22
N GLY A 309 -5.62 18.94 17.67
CA GLY A 309 -4.60 19.76 18.32
C GLY A 309 -4.14 20.93 17.43
N TRP A 310 -3.90 20.69 16.14
CA TRP A 310 -3.53 21.74 15.19
C TRP A 310 -4.64 22.77 14.98
N LEU A 311 -5.91 22.37 14.98
CA LEU A 311 -7.04 23.30 14.86
C LEU A 311 -7.23 24.14 16.13
N ASN A 312 -7.03 23.55 17.31
CA ASN A 312 -7.27 24.23 18.59
C ASN A 312 -6.09 25.12 19.00
N ALA A 313 -4.86 24.79 18.59
CA ALA A 313 -3.66 25.59 18.84
C ALA A 313 -2.77 25.71 17.59
N PRO A 314 -3.18 26.46 16.55
CA PRO A 314 -2.45 26.53 15.28
C PRO A 314 -0.99 26.98 15.41
N GLY A 315 -0.68 27.87 16.37
CA GLY A 315 0.69 28.33 16.62
C GLY A 315 1.64 27.26 17.19
N GLN A 316 1.10 26.15 17.69
CA GLN A 316 1.84 25.01 18.21
C GLN A 316 1.86 23.81 17.24
N ALA A 317 1.18 23.92 16.09
CA ALA A 317 1.12 22.83 15.12
C ALA A 317 2.52 22.43 14.63
N ARG A 318 2.76 21.11 14.54
CA ARG A 318 4.00 20.50 14.09
C ARG A 318 3.71 19.25 13.28
N LEU A 319 4.45 19.06 12.21
CA LEU A 319 4.44 17.86 11.38
C LEU A 319 5.87 17.50 10.99
N ALA A 320 6.45 16.47 11.63
CA ALA A 320 7.88 16.16 11.52
C ALA A 320 8.74 17.43 11.69
N LYS A 321 9.48 17.83 10.65
CA LYS A 321 10.35 19.03 10.65
C LYS A 321 9.61 20.33 10.31
N LEU A 322 8.31 20.28 10.03
CA LEU A 322 7.50 21.43 9.63
C LEU A 322 6.94 22.13 10.87
N ASP A 323 7.22 23.42 10.97
CA ASP A 323 6.67 24.28 12.03
C ASP A 323 5.28 24.83 11.67
N ALA A 324 4.68 25.53 12.64
CA ALA A 324 3.35 26.12 12.51
C ALA A 324 3.27 27.13 11.37
N THR A 325 4.34 27.90 11.15
CA THR A 325 4.42 28.90 10.08
C THR A 325 4.41 28.22 8.72
N THR A 326 5.17 27.14 8.59
CA THR A 326 5.24 26.33 7.37
C THR A 326 3.90 25.64 7.10
N LEU A 327 3.27 25.05 8.12
CA LEU A 327 1.93 24.45 7.99
C LEU A 327 0.86 25.47 7.59
N ALA A 328 0.86 26.66 8.17
CA ALA A 328 -0.06 27.74 7.79
C ALA A 328 0.16 28.17 6.32
N ASN A 329 1.43 28.27 5.89
CA ASN A 329 1.77 28.56 4.51
C ASN A 329 1.31 27.47 3.54
N LEU A 330 1.47 26.19 3.91
CA LEU A 330 0.99 25.06 3.11
C LEU A 330 -0.54 25.09 2.97
N ARG A 331 -1.27 25.35 4.05
CA ARG A 331 -2.74 25.54 4.01
C ARG A 331 -3.12 26.65 3.02
N ARG A 332 -2.43 27.79 3.06
CA ARG A 332 -2.67 28.90 2.14
C ARG A 332 -2.42 28.52 0.68
N VAL A 333 -1.31 27.82 0.41
CA VAL A 333 -0.95 27.36 -0.95
C VAL A 333 -1.98 26.36 -1.47
N VAL A 334 -2.32 25.33 -0.69
CA VAL A 334 -3.33 24.32 -1.06
C VAL A 334 -4.67 24.98 -1.34
N ARG A 335 -5.15 25.85 -0.44
CA ARG A 335 -6.41 26.57 -0.65
C ARG A 335 -6.40 27.44 -1.91
N GLY A 336 -5.29 28.13 -2.19
CA GLY A 336 -5.12 28.94 -3.39
C GLY A 336 -5.08 28.15 -4.70
N SER A 337 -4.67 26.87 -4.64
CA SER A 337 -4.64 25.95 -5.78
C SER A 337 -5.89 25.07 -5.91
N ALA A 338 -6.77 25.05 -4.91
CA ALA A 338 -7.95 24.21 -4.88
C ALA A 338 -9.07 24.72 -5.78
N ARG A 339 -9.87 23.79 -6.32
CA ARG A 339 -11.11 24.11 -7.05
C ARG A 339 -12.16 24.69 -6.10
N ALA A 340 -13.11 25.43 -6.65
CA ALA A 340 -14.20 26.04 -5.88
C ALA A 340 -15.04 25.00 -5.11
N ASP A 341 -15.30 23.83 -5.71
CA ASP A 341 -16.09 22.74 -5.11
C ASP A 341 -15.36 22.01 -3.97
N GLN A 342 -14.07 22.30 -3.76
CA GLN A 342 -13.25 21.71 -2.69
C GLN A 342 -13.20 22.60 -1.45
N GLN A 343 -13.53 23.89 -1.59
CA GLN A 343 -13.59 24.86 -0.50
C GLN A 343 -14.98 24.82 0.14
N ILE A 344 -15.23 23.77 0.91
CA ILE A 344 -16.53 23.51 1.54
C ILE A 344 -16.71 24.54 2.65
N SER A 345 -17.49 25.57 2.34
CA SER A 345 -17.99 26.55 3.30
C SER A 345 -19.38 26.10 3.72
N ASN A 346 -19.63 26.00 5.03
CA ASN A 346 -21.00 25.84 5.52
C ASN A 346 -21.79 27.14 5.37
#